data_AF-A0A956ENW1-F1
#
_entry.id   AF-A0A956ENW1-F1
#
_cell.length_a   1.000
_cell.length_b   1.000
_cell.length_c   1.000
_cell.angle_alpha   90.00
_cell.angle_beta   90.00
_cell.angle_gamma   90.00
#
_symmetry.space_group_name_H-M   'P 1'
#
loop_
_entity.id
_entity.type
_entity.pdbx_description
1 polymer ?
#
loop_
_entity_poly.entity_id
_entity_poly.type
_entity_poly.pdbx_seq_one_letter_code
_entity_poly.pdbx_strand_id
1 'polypeptide(L)'
;MTLPVATHCNSCGTPVGSASGRCPRCGASLGALPELQSVSQLAPSLRVRRAATQAQAKKRVVAIVAMVLVAATIVTVLLVVRPGGSPAPASASVAPSPPPPAPTKDVEVKHQASPTDSFPSAKTRALKWHKEAALLEVHAQPVKGGFVDLTGDGFMEFVFGQPRGGQLPGEATENKQYVVRMDASGTHGNERSGGGVRVAGEPGCAFFDAWTKAVASGVGKTDVLRVDYGYAAPLKRSVWTFGALAPEGATPGPKTRLDGFDCAIIVR
;
A
#
# COMPACT_ATOMS: atom_id res chain seq x y z
N MET A 1 2.70 35.87 -26.99
CA MET A 1 1.82 35.29 -25.94
C MET A 1 2.31 33.88 -25.69
N THR A 2 2.99 33.65 -24.57
CA THR A 2 3.54 32.34 -24.18
C THR A 2 2.45 31.51 -23.50
N LEU A 3 2.11 30.37 -24.08
CA LEU A 3 1.22 29.39 -23.44
C LEU A 3 1.94 28.73 -22.26
N PRO A 4 1.28 28.52 -21.11
CA PRO A 4 1.89 27.88 -19.95
C PRO A 4 2.21 26.42 -20.27
N VAL A 5 3.46 26.02 -20.05
CA VAL A 5 3.88 24.61 -20.08
C VAL A 5 3.13 23.88 -18.96
N ALA A 6 2.32 22.88 -19.30
CA ALA A 6 1.61 22.07 -18.33
C ALA A 6 2.62 21.31 -17.46
N THR A 7 2.77 21.73 -16.20
CA THR A 7 3.69 21.12 -15.23
C THR A 7 3.17 19.80 -14.65
N HIS A 8 1.89 19.46 -14.87
CA HIS A 8 1.23 18.30 -14.29
C HIS A 8 0.43 17.51 -15.35
N CYS A 9 0.38 16.19 -15.20
CA CYS A 9 -0.44 15.33 -16.07
C CYS A 9 -1.92 15.49 -15.72
N ASN A 10 -2.76 15.84 -16.70
CA ASN A 10 -4.21 16.01 -16.51
C ASN A 10 -4.94 14.71 -16.13
N SER A 11 -4.37 13.53 -16.40
CA SER A 11 -5.02 12.25 -16.09
C SER A 11 -4.72 11.72 -14.69
N CYS A 12 -3.55 12.03 -14.12
CA CYS A 12 -3.13 11.46 -12.82
C CYS A 12 -2.53 12.47 -11.84
N GLY A 13 -2.46 13.76 -12.22
CA GLY A 13 -2.00 14.85 -11.37
C GLY A 13 -0.49 14.88 -11.09
N THR A 14 0.30 13.96 -11.65
CA THR A 14 1.73 13.88 -11.34
C THR A 14 2.53 14.94 -12.09
N PRO A 15 3.54 15.56 -11.47
CA PRO A 15 4.40 16.52 -12.15
C PRO A 15 5.17 15.84 -13.29
N VAL A 16 5.19 16.47 -14.46
CA VAL A 16 5.84 15.95 -15.67
C VAL A 16 7.05 16.81 -16.00
N GLY A 17 8.25 16.24 -15.81
CA GLY A 17 9.53 16.95 -15.95
C GLY A 17 10.23 16.77 -17.30
N SER A 18 9.62 16.10 -18.28
CA SER A 18 10.29 15.78 -19.55
C SER A 18 9.31 15.70 -20.72
N ALA A 19 9.79 16.11 -21.90
CA ALA A 19 9.08 16.17 -23.18
C ALA A 19 8.77 14.78 -23.80
N SER A 20 8.57 13.75 -22.97
CA SER A 20 8.02 12.48 -23.44
C SER A 20 6.54 12.71 -23.71
N GLY A 21 6.07 12.46 -24.94
CA GLY A 21 4.65 12.59 -25.31
C GLY A 21 3.68 11.67 -24.54
N ARG A 22 4.16 10.97 -23.50
CA ARG A 22 3.37 10.16 -22.57
C ARG A 22 3.80 10.43 -21.14
N CYS A 23 2.86 10.39 -20.22
CA CYS A 23 3.11 10.45 -18.78
C CYS A 23 3.83 9.18 -18.33
N PRO A 24 4.99 9.26 -17.66
CA PRO A 24 5.74 8.09 -17.21
C PRO A 24 5.03 7.29 -16.11
N ARG A 25 4.01 7.88 -15.46
CA ARG A 25 3.30 7.25 -14.34
C ARG A 25 2.02 6.52 -14.75
N CYS A 26 1.25 7.06 -15.68
CA CYS A 26 -0.03 6.47 -16.10
C CYS A 26 -0.12 6.15 -17.60
N GLY A 27 0.91 6.48 -18.38
CA GLY A 27 0.94 6.21 -19.83
C GLY A 27 0.04 7.13 -20.68
N ALA A 28 -0.71 8.05 -20.07
CA ALA A 28 -1.58 8.97 -20.78
C ALA A 28 -0.77 9.87 -21.74
N SER A 29 -1.26 10.05 -22.96
CA SER A 29 -0.63 10.91 -23.96
C SER A 29 -0.68 12.37 -23.51
N LEU A 30 0.49 12.97 -23.32
CA LEU A 30 0.65 14.40 -23.10
C LEU A 30 0.69 14.98 -24.51
N GLY A 31 -0.42 15.59 -24.96
CA GLY A 31 -0.62 16.00 -26.35
C GLY A 31 0.62 16.61 -27.00
N ALA A 32 0.96 16.13 -28.20
CA ALA A 32 2.14 16.55 -28.93
C ALA A 32 2.11 18.07 -29.16
N LEU A 33 3.08 18.77 -28.58
CA LEU A 33 3.39 20.14 -29.01
C LEU A 33 3.94 20.09 -30.44
N PRO A 34 3.60 21.05 -31.31
CA PRO A 34 4.20 21.14 -32.63
C PRO A 34 5.72 21.30 -32.50
N GLU A 35 6.41 20.47 -33.26
CA GLU A 35 7.86 20.39 -33.39
C GLU A 35 8.44 21.76 -33.79
N LEU A 36 8.90 22.54 -32.80
CA LEU A 36 9.65 23.75 -33.08
C LEU A 36 11.07 23.35 -33.47
N GLN A 37 11.31 23.56 -34.76
CA GLN A 37 12.53 23.33 -35.50
C GLN A 37 13.79 23.79 -34.75
N SER A 38 14.80 22.92 -34.83
CA SER A 38 16.21 23.19 -34.62
C SER A 38 16.64 24.53 -35.23
N VAL A 39 16.87 25.54 -34.39
CA VAL A 39 17.71 26.68 -34.73
C VAL A 39 19.03 26.53 -34.00
N SER A 40 19.96 25.91 -34.71
CA SER A 40 21.38 25.97 -34.44
C SER A 40 21.88 27.34 -34.92
N GLN A 41 22.32 28.22 -34.03
CA GLN A 41 23.27 29.30 -34.34
C GLN A 41 23.81 30.00 -33.06
N LEU A 42 25.12 29.85 -32.84
CA LEU A 42 26.15 30.81 -32.36
C LEU A 42 25.74 31.91 -31.35
N ALA A 43 26.47 32.27 -30.27
CA ALA A 43 27.79 31.98 -29.73
C ALA A 43 27.87 32.62 -28.30
N PRO A 44 29.01 33.12 -27.77
CA PRO A 44 29.98 32.40 -26.96
C PRO A 44 30.13 32.92 -25.50
N SER A 45 30.97 32.19 -24.74
CA SER A 45 31.69 32.62 -23.53
C SER A 45 30.89 32.89 -22.25
N LEU A 46 30.96 31.94 -21.32
CA LEU A 46 31.41 32.20 -19.94
C LEU A 46 32.07 30.92 -19.40
N ARG A 47 33.40 30.84 -19.59
CA ARG A 47 34.27 30.00 -18.77
C ARG A 47 34.31 30.64 -17.39
N VAL A 48 33.76 30.01 -16.35
CA VAL A 48 34.35 30.01 -14.99
C VAL A 48 33.85 28.77 -14.21
N ARG A 49 34.82 28.00 -13.69
CA ARG A 49 34.78 27.01 -12.59
C ARG A 49 34.12 25.64 -12.82
N ARG A 50 34.94 24.72 -13.36
CA ARG A 50 35.06 23.36 -12.83
C ARG A 50 35.94 23.38 -11.57
N ALA A 51 35.44 22.85 -10.46
CA ALA A 51 36.22 22.08 -9.47
C ALA A 51 35.27 21.48 -8.42
N ALA A 52 35.54 20.22 -8.02
CA ALA A 52 34.86 19.42 -6.99
C ALA A 52 33.46 18.92 -7.37
N THR A 53 33.27 17.69 -7.85
CA THR A 53 33.35 16.49 -6.99
C THR A 53 33.39 15.22 -7.86
N GLN A 54 34.56 14.90 -8.44
CA GLN A 54 34.81 13.61 -9.11
C GLN A 54 35.51 12.58 -8.20
N ALA A 55 35.49 12.77 -6.88
CA ALA A 55 36.18 11.90 -5.93
C ALA A 55 35.31 10.84 -5.23
N GLN A 56 34.00 10.77 -5.49
CA GLN A 56 33.10 9.83 -4.78
C GLN A 56 32.54 8.67 -5.62
N ALA A 57 32.83 8.60 -6.92
CA ALA A 57 32.30 7.53 -7.78
C ALA A 57 33.07 6.19 -7.66
N LYS A 58 34.35 6.20 -7.22
CA LYS A 58 35.16 4.97 -7.13
C LYS A 58 34.93 4.13 -5.86
N LYS A 59 34.35 4.68 -4.80
CA LYS A 59 34.11 3.93 -3.54
C LYS A 59 32.84 3.07 -3.54
N ARG A 60 31.86 3.34 -4.41
CA ARG A 60 30.61 2.56 -4.46
C ARG A 60 30.72 1.26 -5.26
N VAL A 61 31.64 1.18 -6.21
CA VAL A 61 31.81 -0.03 -7.05
C VAL A 61 32.51 -1.15 -6.26
N VAL A 62 33.45 -0.83 -5.36
CA VAL A 62 34.16 -1.83 -4.55
C VAL A 62 33.25 -2.49 -3.49
N ALA A 63 32.27 -1.76 -2.96
CA ALA A 63 31.35 -2.30 -1.95
C ALA A 63 30.37 -3.34 -2.52
N ILE A 64 29.97 -3.21 -3.79
CA ILE A 64 29.01 -4.13 -4.43
C ILE A 64 29.70 -5.48 -4.77
N VAL A 65 30.95 -5.45 -5.20
CA VAL A 65 31.71 -6.68 -5.54
C VAL A 65 32.01 -7.53 -4.29
N ALA A 66 32.28 -6.90 -3.14
CA ALA A 66 32.52 -7.61 -1.89
C ALA A 66 31.26 -8.34 -1.35
N MET A 67 30.07 -7.78 -1.55
CA MET A 67 28.82 -8.37 -1.05
C MET A 67 28.40 -9.62 -1.83
N VAL A 68 28.66 -9.65 -3.15
CA VAL A 68 28.34 -10.80 -4.00
C VAL A 68 29.24 -12.02 -3.68
N LEU A 69 30.49 -11.79 -3.30
CA LEU A 69 31.42 -12.86 -2.90
C LEU A 69 31.06 -13.51 -1.55
N VAL A 70 30.52 -12.74 -0.60
CA VAL A 70 30.05 -13.28 0.69
C VAL A 70 28.75 -14.08 0.52
N ALA A 71 27.86 -13.65 -0.36
CA ALA A 71 26.63 -14.40 -0.65
C ALA A 71 26.91 -15.77 -1.32
N ALA A 72 27.90 -15.84 -2.20
CA ALA A 72 28.28 -17.09 -2.87
C ALA A 72 28.89 -18.14 -1.92
N THR A 73 29.62 -17.71 -0.89
CA THR A 73 30.23 -18.63 0.09
C THR A 73 29.18 -19.26 1.02
N ILE A 74 28.14 -18.52 1.42
CA ILE A 74 27.07 -19.04 2.30
C ILE A 74 26.22 -20.12 1.59
N VAL A 75 25.93 -19.94 0.30
CA VAL A 75 25.17 -20.95 -0.49
C VAL A 75 25.98 -22.23 -0.70
N THR A 76 27.31 -22.13 -0.77
CA THR A 76 28.18 -23.32 -0.95
C THR A 76 28.27 -24.15 0.33
N VAL A 77 28.18 -23.53 1.51
CA VAL A 77 28.22 -24.24 2.81
C VAL A 77 26.90 -24.96 3.12
N LEU A 78 25.75 -24.41 2.70
CA LEU A 78 24.43 -25.03 2.96
C LEU A 78 24.13 -26.27 2.10
N LEU A 79 24.86 -26.49 1.01
CA LEU A 79 24.66 -27.68 0.14
C LEU A 79 25.52 -28.89 0.51
N VAL A 80 26.45 -28.77 1.48
CA VAL A 80 27.39 -29.85 1.84
C VAL A 80 26.94 -30.64 3.08
N VAL A 81 25.96 -30.16 3.87
CA VAL A 81 25.46 -30.92 5.04
C VAL A 81 24.24 -31.77 4.64
N ARG A 82 24.53 -32.89 3.98
CA ARG A 82 23.64 -34.06 3.93
C ARG A 82 24.10 -35.06 5.00
N PRO A 83 23.27 -35.38 6.01
CA PRO A 83 23.38 -36.66 6.70
C PRO A 83 22.50 -37.68 5.97
N GLY A 84 23.15 -38.69 5.41
CA GLY A 84 22.51 -39.92 4.95
C GLY A 84 22.44 -40.99 6.04
N GLY A 85 21.67 -42.05 5.75
CA GLY A 85 21.55 -43.31 6.50
C GLY A 85 20.19 -43.45 7.19
N SER A 86 19.40 -44.51 7.04
CA SER A 86 19.69 -45.89 6.60
C SER A 86 18.39 -46.62 6.17
N PRO A 87 18.47 -47.79 5.48
CA PRO A 87 17.33 -48.50 4.90
C PRO A 87 16.80 -49.70 5.73
N ALA A 88 15.47 -49.90 5.63
CA ALA A 88 14.66 -51.16 5.61
C ALA A 88 14.76 -52.19 6.78
N PRO A 89 13.91 -53.24 6.87
CA PRO A 89 12.58 -53.52 6.25
C PRO A 89 11.50 -53.96 7.28
N ALA A 90 10.23 -54.02 6.87
CA ALA A 90 9.32 -55.16 7.14
C ALA A 90 7.95 -54.95 6.47
N SER A 91 7.64 -55.80 5.49
CA SER A 91 6.27 -56.07 5.06
C SER A 91 5.55 -56.89 6.13
N ALA A 92 4.37 -56.44 6.55
CA ALA A 92 3.36 -57.32 7.13
C ALA A 92 1.94 -56.79 6.88
N SER A 93 1.17 -57.68 6.25
CA SER A 93 -0.26 -57.93 6.38
C SER A 93 -1.27 -56.79 6.13
N VAL A 94 -1.98 -56.97 5.01
CA VAL A 94 -3.19 -56.28 4.60
C VAL A 94 -4.34 -56.58 5.57
N ALA A 95 -4.97 -55.52 6.09
CA ALA A 95 -6.36 -55.51 6.54
C ALA A 95 -6.99 -54.20 6.04
N PRO A 96 -8.26 -54.20 5.57
CA PRO A 96 -8.88 -52.99 5.02
C PRO A 96 -9.18 -51.98 6.13
N SER A 97 -8.41 -50.89 6.17
CA SER A 97 -8.71 -49.73 7.01
C SER A 97 -9.89 -48.94 6.43
N PRO A 98 -10.76 -48.37 7.30
CA PRO A 98 -11.85 -47.49 6.88
C PRO A 98 -11.32 -46.27 6.13
N PRO A 99 -12.11 -45.67 5.23
CA PRO A 99 -11.65 -44.56 4.40
C PRO A 99 -11.13 -43.42 5.28
N PRO A 100 -9.97 -42.82 4.93
CA PRO A 100 -9.44 -41.70 5.68
C PRO A 100 -10.45 -40.55 5.66
N PRO A 101 -10.65 -39.84 6.79
CA PRO A 101 -11.43 -38.62 6.78
C PRO A 101 -10.83 -37.66 5.75
N ALA A 102 -11.71 -37.06 4.94
CA ALA A 102 -11.30 -36.09 3.93
C ALA A 102 -10.40 -35.03 4.58
N PRO A 103 -9.32 -34.60 3.92
CA PRO A 103 -8.52 -33.49 4.41
C PRO A 103 -9.43 -32.26 4.43
N THR A 104 -9.86 -31.85 5.62
CA THR A 104 -10.28 -30.48 5.85
C THR A 104 -9.09 -29.65 5.43
N LYS A 105 -9.22 -28.92 4.32
CA LYS A 105 -8.32 -27.81 4.04
C LYS A 105 -8.51 -26.87 5.21
N ASP A 106 -7.64 -26.96 6.20
CA ASP A 106 -7.46 -25.92 7.18
C ASP A 106 -7.08 -24.69 6.36
N VAL A 107 -8.08 -23.87 6.07
CA VAL A 107 -7.87 -22.54 5.51
C VAL A 107 -7.10 -21.83 6.58
N GLU A 108 -5.79 -21.71 6.39
CA GLU A 108 -4.91 -20.99 7.30
C GLU A 108 -5.48 -19.58 7.45
N VAL A 109 -6.17 -19.34 8.56
CA VAL A 109 -6.72 -18.04 8.88
C VAL A 109 -5.50 -17.19 9.14
N LYS A 110 -5.19 -16.28 8.20
CA LYS A 110 -4.15 -15.29 8.42
C LYS A 110 -4.55 -14.45 9.63
N HIS A 111 -3.95 -14.75 10.77
CA HIS A 111 -4.16 -14.03 12.02
C HIS A 111 -3.62 -12.59 11.95
N GLN A 112 -2.81 -12.28 10.94
CA GLN A 112 -2.30 -10.95 10.66
C GLN A 112 -2.59 -10.55 9.22
N ALA A 113 -3.04 -9.31 9.03
CA ALA A 113 -3.39 -8.79 7.72
C ALA A 113 -2.97 -7.33 7.53
N SER A 114 -2.71 -6.96 6.27
CA SER A 114 -2.46 -5.59 5.84
C SER A 114 -3.70 -5.06 5.12
N PRO A 115 -4.19 -3.84 5.47
CA PRO A 115 -5.23 -3.14 4.73
C PRO A 115 -4.98 -3.03 3.24
N THR A 116 -3.77 -2.68 2.82
CA THR A 116 -3.45 -2.55 1.40
C THR A 116 -3.49 -3.89 0.68
N ASP A 117 -3.03 -4.97 1.31
CA ASP A 117 -3.01 -6.30 0.70
C ASP A 117 -4.41 -6.93 0.64
N SER A 118 -5.26 -6.58 1.61
CA SER A 118 -6.62 -7.10 1.73
C SER A 118 -7.63 -6.32 0.88
N PHE A 119 -7.29 -5.09 0.50
CA PHE A 119 -8.16 -4.18 -0.26
C PHE A 119 -8.64 -4.76 -1.60
N PRO A 120 -7.82 -5.39 -2.47
CA PRO A 120 -8.30 -5.96 -3.73
C PRO A 120 -9.40 -7.02 -3.54
N SER A 121 -9.28 -7.85 -2.49
CA SER A 121 -10.29 -8.86 -2.14
C SER A 121 -11.58 -8.19 -1.66
N ALA A 122 -11.47 -7.19 -0.79
CA ALA A 122 -12.61 -6.41 -0.30
C ALA A 122 -13.35 -5.69 -1.44
N LYS A 123 -12.60 -5.00 -2.32
CA LYS A 123 -13.13 -4.33 -3.50
C LYS A 123 -13.84 -5.31 -4.44
N THR A 124 -13.26 -6.48 -4.68
CA THR A 124 -13.90 -7.51 -5.51
C THR A 124 -15.25 -7.95 -4.95
N ARG A 125 -15.38 -8.05 -3.62
CA ARG A 125 -16.68 -8.35 -2.98
C ARG A 125 -17.64 -7.17 -3.11
N ALA A 126 -17.19 -5.94 -2.85
CA ALA A 126 -18.02 -4.75 -2.97
C ALA A 126 -18.58 -4.57 -4.39
N LEU A 127 -17.78 -4.84 -5.41
CA LEU A 127 -18.18 -4.78 -6.82
C LEU A 127 -19.23 -5.84 -7.21
N LYS A 128 -19.35 -6.93 -6.43
CA LYS A 128 -20.44 -7.91 -6.61
C LYS A 128 -21.78 -7.39 -6.11
N TRP A 129 -21.79 -6.51 -5.10
CA TRP A 129 -23.01 -5.82 -4.66
C TRP A 129 -23.37 -4.69 -5.61
N HIS A 130 -22.43 -3.78 -5.88
CA HIS A 130 -22.63 -2.63 -6.77
C HIS A 130 -21.46 -2.43 -7.72
N LYS A 131 -21.75 -2.39 -9.03
CA LYS A 131 -20.74 -2.23 -10.10
C LYS A 131 -19.90 -0.96 -9.96
N GLU A 132 -20.46 0.06 -9.32
CA GLU A 132 -19.81 1.37 -9.11
C GLU A 132 -19.35 1.58 -7.67
N ALA A 133 -19.26 0.52 -6.86
CA ALA A 133 -18.82 0.63 -5.48
C ALA A 133 -17.43 1.30 -5.39
N ALA A 134 -17.37 2.45 -4.74
CA ALA A 134 -16.16 3.21 -4.48
C ALA A 134 -15.78 3.12 -3.00
N LEU A 135 -14.47 3.11 -2.72
CA LEU A 135 -13.98 3.10 -1.35
C LEU A 135 -14.37 4.40 -0.65
N LEU A 136 -14.88 4.30 0.57
CA LEU A 136 -15.18 5.45 1.43
C LEU A 136 -14.19 5.51 2.57
N GLU A 137 -14.05 4.41 3.31
CA GLU A 137 -13.27 4.35 4.54
C GLU A 137 -12.62 2.98 4.73
N VAL A 138 -11.52 2.94 5.47
CA VAL A 138 -10.95 1.71 6.04
C VAL A 138 -10.76 1.92 7.53
N HIS A 139 -11.24 1.00 8.35
CA HIS A 139 -11.00 0.98 9.79
C HIS A 139 -10.26 -0.30 10.16
N ALA A 140 -9.21 -0.21 10.97
CA ALA A 140 -8.48 -1.39 11.38
C ALA A 140 -7.92 -1.26 12.80
N GLN A 141 -8.07 -2.32 13.59
CA GLN A 141 -7.55 -2.42 14.95
C GLN A 141 -7.57 -3.87 15.44
N PRO A 142 -6.71 -4.24 16.40
CA PRO A 142 -5.52 -3.53 16.79
C PRO A 142 -4.41 -3.67 15.73
N VAL A 143 -3.68 -2.59 15.50
CA VAL A 143 -2.44 -2.62 14.69
C VAL A 143 -1.25 -2.80 15.62
N LYS A 144 -0.46 -3.85 15.37
CA LYS A 144 0.78 -4.18 16.08
C LYS A 144 1.86 -4.55 15.07
N GLY A 145 3.05 -3.95 15.20
CA GLY A 145 4.20 -4.29 14.33
C GLY A 145 3.96 -4.09 12.82
N GLY A 146 3.07 -3.18 12.43
CA GLY A 146 2.75 -2.91 11.03
C GLY A 146 1.71 -3.83 10.41
N PHE A 147 1.05 -4.66 11.22
CA PHE A 147 -0.04 -5.54 10.80
C PHE A 147 -1.25 -5.37 11.69
N VAL A 148 -2.43 -5.65 11.13
CA VAL A 148 -3.68 -5.77 11.88
C VAL A 148 -3.74 -7.19 12.43
N ASP A 149 -3.81 -7.32 13.74
CA ASP A 149 -4.03 -8.59 14.43
C ASP A 149 -5.54 -8.87 14.38
N LEU A 150 -5.94 -9.91 13.66
CA LEU A 150 -7.35 -10.30 13.47
C LEU A 150 -7.82 -11.29 14.53
N THR A 151 -7.02 -11.57 15.56
CA THR A 151 -7.42 -12.45 16.67
C THR A 151 -8.27 -11.70 17.71
N GLY A 152 -9.06 -12.44 18.49
CA GLY A 152 -9.94 -11.85 19.50
C GLY A 152 -10.93 -10.85 18.89
N ASP A 153 -10.94 -9.62 19.42
CA ASP A 153 -11.80 -8.52 18.93
C ASP A 153 -11.18 -7.72 17.76
N GLY A 154 -10.06 -8.20 17.22
CA GLY A 154 -9.36 -7.57 16.12
C GLY A 154 -10.10 -7.67 14.79
N PHE A 155 -10.12 -6.58 14.03
CA PHE A 155 -10.80 -6.51 12.75
C PHE A 155 -10.20 -5.50 11.78
N MET A 156 -10.57 -5.68 10.53
CA MET A 156 -10.39 -4.73 9.45
C MET A 156 -11.71 -4.57 8.70
N GLU A 157 -12.18 -3.35 8.55
CA GLU A 157 -13.45 -2.98 7.92
C GLU A 157 -13.17 -2.08 6.72
N PHE A 158 -13.61 -2.48 5.54
CA PHE A 158 -13.62 -1.67 4.34
C PHE A 158 -15.04 -1.22 4.04
N VAL A 159 -15.26 0.09 4.02
CA VAL A 159 -16.56 0.68 3.75
C VAL A 159 -16.58 1.20 2.33
N PHE A 160 -17.52 0.70 1.54
CA PHE A 160 -17.77 1.13 0.16
C PHE A 160 -19.14 1.79 0.04
N GLY A 161 -19.34 2.59 -0.99
CA GLY A 161 -20.64 3.16 -1.30
C GLY A 161 -20.78 3.49 -2.77
N GLN A 162 -22.01 3.84 -3.17
CA GLN A 162 -22.29 4.26 -4.52
C GLN A 162 -22.10 5.79 -4.64
N PRO A 163 -21.21 6.27 -5.51
CA PRO A 163 -21.08 7.70 -5.75
C PRO A 163 -22.26 8.28 -6.52
N ARG A 164 -22.59 9.56 -6.27
CA ARG A 164 -23.67 10.28 -6.99
C ARG A 164 -23.23 10.96 -8.29
N GLY A 165 -21.95 11.32 -8.41
CA GLY A 165 -21.42 12.12 -9.53
C GLY A 165 -20.21 11.52 -10.23
N GLY A 166 -19.69 10.38 -9.74
CA GLY A 166 -18.51 9.70 -10.27
C GLY A 166 -17.62 9.12 -9.16
N GLN A 167 -16.62 8.32 -9.54
CA GLN A 167 -15.73 7.64 -8.56
C GLN A 167 -14.52 8.48 -8.12
N LEU A 168 -14.56 9.80 -8.32
CA LEU A 168 -13.43 10.66 -7.98
C LEU A 168 -13.33 10.87 -6.46
N PRO A 169 -12.12 10.98 -5.90
CA PRO A 169 -11.94 11.31 -4.48
C PRO A 169 -12.66 12.61 -4.12
N GLY A 170 -13.42 12.58 -3.04
CA GLY A 170 -14.22 13.69 -2.59
C GLY A 170 -15.60 13.76 -3.22
N GLU A 171 -16.04 12.80 -4.02
CA GLU A 171 -17.43 12.75 -4.48
C GLU A 171 -18.40 12.37 -3.36
N ALA A 172 -19.63 12.88 -3.44
CA ALA A 172 -20.69 12.52 -2.50
C ALA A 172 -21.25 11.14 -2.83
N THR A 173 -21.69 10.40 -1.80
CA THR A 173 -22.26 9.07 -1.97
C THR A 173 -23.74 9.02 -1.64
N GLU A 174 -24.39 7.95 -2.09
CA GLU A 174 -25.71 7.56 -1.61
C GLU A 174 -25.69 7.21 -0.12
N ASN A 175 -26.89 7.04 0.45
CA ASN A 175 -27.08 6.76 1.88
C ASN A 175 -26.92 5.27 2.24
N LYS A 176 -26.47 4.45 1.28
CA LYS A 176 -26.19 3.02 1.48
C LYS A 176 -24.69 2.78 1.46
N GLN A 177 -24.23 1.99 2.42
CA GLN A 177 -22.85 1.57 2.54
C GLN A 177 -22.77 0.04 2.49
N TYR A 178 -21.75 -0.45 1.78
CA TYR A 178 -21.40 -1.86 1.67
C TYR A 178 -20.14 -2.08 2.49
N VAL A 179 -20.26 -2.83 3.57
CA VAL A 179 -19.19 -3.04 4.52
C VAL A 179 -18.62 -4.43 4.29
N VAL A 180 -17.32 -4.51 4.00
CA VAL A 180 -16.58 -5.77 3.98
C VAL A 180 -15.69 -5.81 5.21
N ARG A 181 -15.97 -6.73 6.12
CA ARG A 181 -15.24 -6.88 7.37
C ARG A 181 -14.49 -8.21 7.41
N MET A 182 -13.29 -8.15 7.96
CA MET A 182 -12.38 -9.27 8.16
C MET A 182 -12.01 -9.32 9.64
N ASP A 183 -12.20 -10.47 10.27
CA ASP A 183 -11.79 -10.72 11.67
C ASP A 183 -11.50 -12.22 11.87
N ALA A 184 -11.40 -12.66 13.12
CA ALA A 184 -11.11 -14.05 13.49
C ALA A 184 -12.08 -15.07 12.87
N SER A 185 -13.33 -14.66 12.58
CA SER A 185 -14.35 -15.52 11.96
C SER A 185 -14.22 -15.62 10.44
N GLY A 186 -13.35 -14.82 9.84
CA GLY A 186 -13.12 -14.76 8.40
C GLY A 186 -13.62 -13.46 7.77
N THR A 187 -13.98 -13.51 6.49
CA THR A 187 -14.44 -12.33 5.73
C THR A 187 -15.94 -12.39 5.49
N HIS A 188 -16.65 -11.42 6.03
CA HIS A 188 -18.09 -11.23 5.87
C HIS A 188 -18.37 -9.84 5.32
N GLY A 189 -19.61 -9.60 4.93
CA GLY A 189 -20.02 -8.24 4.69
C GLY A 189 -21.52 -8.07 4.71
N ASN A 190 -21.89 -6.82 4.85
CA ASN A 190 -23.22 -6.39 5.20
C ASN A 190 -23.51 -5.03 4.56
N GLU A 191 -24.78 -4.77 4.31
CA GLU A 191 -25.26 -3.44 3.97
C GLU A 191 -25.66 -2.70 5.24
N ARG A 192 -25.37 -1.41 5.30
CA ARG A 192 -25.90 -0.53 6.34
C ARG A 192 -26.30 0.82 5.76
N SER A 193 -27.28 1.45 6.40
CA SER A 193 -27.55 2.86 6.18
C SER A 193 -26.39 3.68 6.73
N GLY A 194 -25.89 4.62 5.92
CA GLY A 194 -24.80 5.52 6.29
C GLY A 194 -24.69 6.65 5.28
N GLY A 195 -24.26 7.83 5.69
CA GLY A 195 -24.24 9.00 4.80
C GLY A 195 -23.29 10.08 5.28
N GLY A 196 -23.06 11.08 4.45
CA GLY A 196 -22.13 12.18 4.75
C GLY A 196 -20.65 11.83 4.59
N VAL A 197 -20.33 10.58 4.28
CA VAL A 197 -18.98 10.15 3.91
C VAL A 197 -18.75 10.43 2.42
N ARG A 198 -17.52 10.74 2.04
CA ARG A 198 -17.13 11.03 0.66
C ARG A 198 -16.23 9.93 0.14
N VAL A 199 -16.23 9.75 -1.18
CA VAL A 199 -15.34 8.80 -1.85
C VAL A 199 -13.90 9.09 -1.45
N ALA A 200 -13.21 8.09 -0.93
CA ALA A 200 -11.77 8.12 -0.76
C ALA A 200 -11.12 7.61 -2.05
N GLY A 201 -10.00 8.25 -2.45
CA GLY A 201 -9.08 7.63 -3.39
C GLY A 201 -8.58 6.29 -2.87
N GLU A 202 -8.20 5.40 -3.77
CA GLU A 202 -7.59 4.14 -3.37
C GLU A 202 -6.21 4.42 -2.72
N PRO A 203 -5.80 3.66 -1.69
CA PRO A 203 -4.51 3.87 -1.06
C PRO A 203 -3.37 3.67 -2.06
N GLY A 204 -2.71 4.77 -2.45
CA GLY A 204 -1.47 4.72 -3.22
C GLY A 204 -0.24 4.48 -2.32
N CYS A 205 -0.37 4.85 -1.05
CA CYS A 205 0.58 4.56 0.01
C CYS A 205 0.30 3.19 0.62
N ALA A 206 1.26 2.27 0.54
CA ALA A 206 1.14 0.96 1.18
C ALA A 206 1.04 1.11 2.71
N PHE A 207 0.19 0.30 3.34
CA PHE A 207 -0.08 0.40 4.77
C PHE A 207 1.17 0.28 5.64
N PHE A 208 2.06 -0.67 5.31
CA PHE A 208 3.31 -0.85 6.05
C PHE A 208 4.24 0.37 5.96
N ASP A 209 4.28 1.04 4.81
CA ASP A 209 5.05 2.28 4.63
C ASP A 209 4.41 3.43 5.42
N ALA A 210 3.08 3.55 5.39
CA ALA A 210 2.34 4.51 6.19
C ALA A 210 2.62 4.32 7.69
N TRP A 211 2.56 3.07 8.16
CA TRP A 211 2.84 2.70 9.55
C TRP A 211 4.28 3.01 9.94
N THR A 212 5.26 2.66 9.08
CA THR A 212 6.68 2.91 9.34
C THR A 212 6.95 4.40 9.50
N LYS A 213 6.36 5.24 8.63
CA LYS A 213 6.46 6.70 8.75
C LYS A 213 5.71 7.25 9.96
N ALA A 214 4.56 6.68 10.31
CA ALA A 214 3.84 7.05 11.52
C ALA A 214 4.69 6.78 12.78
N VAL A 215 5.31 5.60 12.88
CA VAL A 215 6.24 5.27 13.98
C VAL A 215 7.44 6.21 13.99
N ALA A 216 8.04 6.50 12.82
CA ALA A 216 9.14 7.45 12.72
C ALA A 216 8.76 8.89 13.14
N SER A 217 7.47 9.25 13.06
CA SER A 217 6.95 10.55 13.50
C SER A 217 6.65 10.64 15.00
N GLY A 218 6.83 9.55 15.76
CA GLY A 218 6.61 9.52 17.21
C GLY A 218 5.42 8.68 17.68
N VAL A 219 4.72 7.96 16.78
CA VAL A 219 3.75 6.94 17.21
C VAL A 219 4.51 5.80 17.88
N GLY A 220 4.13 5.40 19.09
CA GLY A 220 4.87 4.38 19.84
C GLY A 220 4.84 3.04 19.12
N LYS A 221 6.02 2.45 18.91
CA LYS A 221 6.16 1.16 18.22
C LYS A 221 5.49 0.00 18.97
N THR A 222 5.37 0.13 20.28
CA THR A 222 4.72 -0.82 21.19
C THR A 222 3.25 -0.52 21.43
N ASP A 223 2.75 0.62 20.93
CA ASP A 223 1.37 1.02 21.15
C ASP A 223 0.44 0.11 20.37
N VAL A 224 -0.69 -0.21 20.98
CA VAL A 224 -1.81 -0.82 20.29
C VAL A 224 -2.55 0.30 19.57
N LEU A 225 -2.53 0.28 18.25
CA LEU A 225 -3.07 1.38 17.45
C LEU A 225 -4.42 1.03 16.83
N ARG A 226 -5.22 2.08 16.63
CA ARG A 226 -6.30 2.12 15.65
C ARG A 226 -5.82 2.88 14.43
N VAL A 227 -6.21 2.39 13.26
CA VAL A 227 -6.00 3.05 11.98
C VAL A 227 -7.33 3.34 11.32
N ASP A 228 -7.46 4.55 10.81
CA ASP A 228 -8.55 4.95 9.93
C ASP A 228 -7.97 5.47 8.61
N TYR A 229 -8.61 5.15 7.50
CA TYR A 229 -8.37 5.73 6.18
C TYR A 229 -9.67 6.34 5.68
N GLY A 230 -9.60 7.52 5.08
CA GLY A 230 -10.78 8.13 4.47
C GLY A 230 -10.48 9.47 3.84
N TYR A 231 -11.47 10.05 3.17
CA TYR A 231 -11.35 11.38 2.57
C TYR A 231 -11.46 12.49 3.64
N ALA A 232 -10.38 13.20 3.88
CA ALA A 232 -10.36 14.35 4.77
C ALA A 232 -10.76 15.62 4.01
N ALA A 233 -12.03 16.01 4.08
CA ALA A 233 -12.55 17.20 3.40
C ALA A 233 -11.75 18.49 3.65
N PRO A 234 -11.28 18.78 4.89
CA PRO A 234 -10.43 19.95 5.14
C PRO A 234 -9.06 19.91 4.43
N LEU A 235 -8.59 18.73 4.03
CA LEU A 235 -7.31 18.52 3.33
C LEU A 235 -7.48 18.25 1.83
N LYS A 236 -8.74 18.08 1.38
CA LYS A 236 -9.13 17.71 0.01
C LYS A 236 -8.38 16.49 -0.54
N ARG A 237 -8.17 15.47 0.30
CA ARG A 237 -7.43 14.25 -0.06
C ARG A 237 -7.75 13.10 0.88
N SER A 238 -7.41 11.88 0.46
CA SER A 238 -7.44 10.71 1.34
C SER A 238 -6.27 10.70 2.31
N VAL A 239 -6.50 10.26 3.54
CA VAL A 239 -5.53 10.33 4.63
C VAL A 239 -5.56 9.04 5.44
N TRP A 240 -4.38 8.49 5.73
CA TRP A 240 -4.19 7.53 6.81
C TRP A 240 -4.09 8.27 8.15
N THR A 241 -4.87 7.86 9.13
CA THR A 241 -4.86 8.40 10.49
C THR A 241 -4.51 7.29 11.48
N PHE A 242 -3.41 7.47 12.20
CA PHE A 242 -2.95 6.55 13.24
C PHE A 242 -3.22 7.19 14.59
N GLY A 243 -3.79 6.43 15.52
CA GLY A 243 -3.97 6.86 16.90
C GLY A 243 -3.90 5.67 17.86
N ALA A 244 -3.63 5.95 19.13
CA ALA A 244 -3.72 4.93 20.17
C ALA A 244 -5.14 4.35 20.21
N LEU A 245 -5.25 3.04 20.37
CA LEU A 245 -6.51 2.37 20.66
C LEU A 245 -6.91 2.74 22.09
N ALA A 246 -7.75 3.77 22.21
CA ALA A 246 -8.25 4.23 23.49
C ALA A 246 -9.37 3.30 24.00
N PRO A 247 -9.44 3.01 25.31
CA PRO A 247 -10.61 2.38 25.91
C PRO A 247 -11.88 3.17 25.60
N GLU A 248 -13.02 2.49 25.61
CA GLU A 248 -14.31 3.16 25.42
C GLU A 248 -14.49 4.27 26.47
N GLY A 249 -14.93 5.46 26.02
CA GLY A 249 -15.09 6.64 26.87
C GLY A 249 -13.80 7.39 27.21
N ALA A 250 -12.62 6.89 26.84
CA ALA A 250 -11.38 7.62 27.03
C ALA A 250 -11.17 8.69 25.94
N THR A 251 -10.56 9.81 26.32
CA THR A 251 -10.18 10.87 25.38
C THR A 251 -9.19 10.31 24.36
N PRO A 252 -9.45 10.42 23.04
CA PRO A 252 -8.51 9.98 22.02
C PRO A 252 -7.17 10.70 22.20
N GLY A 253 -6.09 9.92 22.20
CA GLY A 253 -4.73 10.46 22.21
C GLY A 253 -4.38 11.25 20.94
N PRO A 254 -3.15 11.79 20.88
CA PRO A 254 -2.65 12.45 19.67
C PRO A 254 -2.75 11.51 18.46
N LYS A 255 -3.05 12.08 17.29
CA LYS A 255 -3.19 11.34 16.03
C LYS A 255 -2.14 11.79 15.03
N THR A 256 -1.48 10.84 14.40
CA THR A 256 -0.60 11.09 13.26
C THR A 256 -1.38 10.91 11.98
N ARG A 257 -1.25 11.88 11.06
CA ARG A 257 -1.88 11.83 9.74
C ARG A 257 -0.84 11.73 8.66
N LEU A 258 -1.08 10.85 7.69
CA LEU A 258 -0.27 10.70 6.49
C LEU A 258 -1.14 10.78 5.25
N ASP A 259 -0.60 11.39 4.21
CA ASP A 259 -1.22 11.41 2.89
C ASP A 259 -1.42 9.98 2.37
N GLY A 260 -2.63 9.68 1.92
CA GLY A 260 -3.01 8.36 1.45
C GLY A 260 -2.36 7.93 0.13
N PHE A 261 -1.72 8.84 -0.60
CA PHE A 261 -1.14 8.59 -1.92
C PHE A 261 0.38 8.47 -1.89
N ASP A 262 1.09 9.33 -1.15
CA ASP A 262 2.57 9.36 -1.12
C ASP A 262 3.19 9.12 0.28
N CYS A 263 2.34 8.81 1.26
CA CYS A 263 2.71 8.63 2.66
C CYS A 263 3.39 9.87 3.27
N ALA A 264 3.20 11.09 2.76
CA ALA A 264 3.77 12.27 3.39
C ALA A 264 3.11 12.53 4.75
N ILE A 265 3.89 12.84 5.79
CA ILE A 265 3.34 13.22 7.10
C ILE A 265 2.66 14.59 6.94
N ILE A 266 1.43 14.69 7.43
CA ILE A 266 0.64 15.93 7.39
C ILE A 266 0.73 16.61 8.76
N VAL A 267 1.51 17.68 8.82
CA VAL A 267 1.63 18.54 10.00
C VAL A 267 0.62 19.68 9.87
N ARG A 268 -0.14 19.95 10.94
CA ARG A 268 -1.06 21.08 11.05
C ARG A 268 -0.91 21.73 12.41
#